data_AF-A0A6P0KAN9-F1
#
_entry.id   AF-A0A6P0KAN9-F1
#
_cell.length_a   1.000
_cell.length_b   1.000
_cell.length_c   1.000
_cell.angle_alpha   90.00
_cell.angle_beta   90.00
_cell.angle_gamma   90.00
#
_symmetry.space_group_name_H-M   'P 1'
#
loop_
_entity.id
_entity.type
_entity.pdbx_description
1 polymer ?
#
loop_
_entity_poly.entity_id
_entity_poly.type
_entity_poly.pdbx_seq_one_letter_code
_entity_poly.pdbx_strand_id
1 'polypeptide(L)'
;MKNYNFEDCSILQQITKADAQTRQWHRTKTHQNVMEVLVDKEVERQWLQLSPRLTRYINPIEVAVIALNHLPPMYVSSEQEQRHQQLTAKVELSELITTTVSQAFAAVVRDPIKFSNPLLHTEETESQAIQEALQAFLHYHW
;
A
#
# COMPACT_ATOMS: atom_id res chain seq x y z
N MET A 1 3.98 1.11 54.50
CA MET A 1 3.77 0.93 53.04
C MET A 1 2.97 2.13 52.55
N LYS A 2 3.57 3.00 51.72
CA LYS A 2 2.88 4.19 51.19
C LYS A 2 2.13 3.76 49.93
N ASN A 3 0.80 3.85 49.98
CA ASN A 3 -0.07 3.70 48.82
C ASN A 3 0.14 4.91 47.91
N TYR A 4 0.79 4.69 46.77
CA TYR A 4 0.87 5.69 45.72
C TYR A 4 -0.39 5.58 44.86
N ASN A 5 -1.28 6.55 44.99
CA ASN A 5 -2.42 6.72 44.10
C ASN A 5 -1.90 7.01 42.70
N PHE A 6 -2.22 6.13 41.76
CA PHE A 6 -1.78 6.17 40.37
C PHE A 6 -2.48 7.27 39.53
N GLU A 7 -3.48 7.95 40.11
CA GLU A 7 -4.37 8.84 39.36
C GLU A 7 -3.87 10.29 39.18
N ASP A 8 -2.82 10.70 39.90
CA ASP A 8 -2.31 12.08 39.84
C ASP A 8 -1.15 12.27 38.85
N CYS A 9 -1.02 11.39 37.85
CA CYS A 9 0.03 11.54 36.84
C CYS A 9 -0.40 12.51 35.73
N SER A 10 -0.24 13.82 36.01
CA SER A 10 -0.39 14.91 35.02
C SER A 10 0.40 14.67 33.73
N ILE A 11 1.48 13.88 33.81
CA ILE A 11 2.32 13.47 32.67
C ILE A 11 1.58 12.49 31.74
N LEU A 12 0.87 11.50 32.26
CA LEU A 12 0.10 10.56 31.44
C LEU A 12 -1.08 11.24 30.73
N GLN A 13 -1.70 12.22 31.39
CA GLN A 13 -2.75 13.06 30.80
C GLN A 13 -2.21 14.00 29.71
N GLN A 14 -0.96 14.45 29.82
CA GLN A 14 -0.29 15.26 28.79
C GLN A 14 0.11 14.42 27.58
N ILE A 15 0.58 13.18 27.78
CA ILE A 15 0.90 12.23 26.71
C ILE A 15 -0.36 11.85 25.93
N THR A 16 -1.47 11.53 26.60
CA THR A 16 -2.74 11.21 25.90
C THR A 16 -3.33 12.39 25.13
N LYS A 17 -3.19 13.62 25.62
CA LYS A 17 -3.61 14.83 24.89
C LYS A 17 -2.71 15.12 23.69
N ALA A 18 -1.39 14.92 23.82
CA ALA A 18 -0.45 15.02 22.71
C ALA A 18 -0.74 13.94 21.65
N ASP A 19 -1.01 12.69 22.02
CA ASP A 19 -1.39 11.60 21.12
C ASP A 19 -2.71 11.89 20.38
N ALA A 20 -3.70 12.46 21.07
CA ALA A 20 -4.97 12.87 20.46
C ALA A 20 -4.78 14.00 19.43
N GLN A 21 -3.88 14.95 19.71
CA GLN A 21 -3.56 16.07 18.81
C GLN A 21 -2.67 15.61 17.64
N THR A 22 -1.82 14.60 17.83
CA THR A 22 -0.96 14.01 16.79
C THR A 22 -1.76 13.20 15.77
N ARG A 23 -2.84 12.53 16.20
CA ARG A 23 -3.77 11.80 15.33
C ARG A 23 -4.62 12.70 14.42
N GLN A 24 -4.70 14.00 14.72
CA GLN A 24 -5.59 14.92 14.01
C GLN A 24 -5.11 15.25 12.58
N TRP A 25 -3.80 15.21 12.32
CA TRP A 25 -3.23 15.51 10.99
C TRP A 25 -3.51 14.43 9.93
N HIS A 26 -3.66 13.17 10.35
CA HIS A 26 -3.85 12.02 9.47
C HIS A 26 -5.31 11.80 9.03
N ARG A 27 -6.27 12.57 9.59
CA ARG A 27 -7.69 12.34 9.34
C ARG A 27 -8.16 12.78 7.96
N THR A 28 -7.40 13.63 7.27
CA THR A 28 -7.78 14.19 5.95
C THR A 28 -6.62 14.33 4.95
N LYS A 29 -5.37 14.13 5.38
CA LYS A 29 -4.18 14.24 4.53
C LYS A 29 -3.43 12.92 4.53
N THR A 30 -3.23 12.37 3.34
CA THR A 30 -2.47 11.15 3.11
C THR A 30 -1.18 11.46 2.36
N HIS A 31 -0.24 10.53 2.43
CA HIS A 31 0.96 10.54 1.60
C HIS A 31 0.97 9.22 0.83
N GLN A 32 1.45 9.26 -0.41
CA GLN A 32 1.54 8.07 -1.27
C GLN A 32 2.92 8.01 -1.92
N ASN A 33 3.44 6.80 -2.11
CA ASN A 33 4.61 6.58 -2.94
C ASN A 33 4.18 6.50 -4.42
N VAL A 34 4.62 7.46 -5.23
CA VAL A 34 4.33 7.52 -6.67
C VAL A 34 4.86 6.29 -7.41
N MET A 35 5.92 5.66 -6.90
CA MET A 35 6.50 4.46 -7.51
C MET A 35 5.54 3.28 -7.50
N GLU A 36 4.61 3.18 -6.56
CA GLU A 36 3.59 2.11 -6.54
C GLU A 36 2.82 2.09 -7.86
N VAL A 37 2.29 3.25 -8.27
CA VAL A 37 1.52 3.38 -9.52
C VAL A 37 2.35 3.09 -10.77
N LEU A 38 3.63 3.46 -10.77
CA LEU A 38 4.52 3.24 -11.90
C LEU A 38 4.94 1.78 -12.02
N VAL A 39 5.23 1.14 -10.88
CA VAL A 39 5.59 -0.28 -10.81
C VAL A 39 4.41 -1.14 -11.19
N ASP A 40 3.20 -0.85 -10.68
CA ASP A 40 2.00 -1.63 -11.02
C ASP A 40 1.73 -1.65 -12.53
N LYS A 41 1.86 -0.49 -13.18
CA LYS A 41 1.73 -0.37 -14.64
C LYS A 41 2.78 -1.18 -15.40
N GLU A 42 4.02 -1.17 -14.90
CA GLU A 42 5.11 -1.91 -15.55
C GLU A 42 4.97 -3.43 -15.32
N VAL A 43 4.55 -3.83 -14.12
CA VAL A 43 4.23 -5.23 -13.79
C VAL A 43 3.11 -5.72 -14.70
N GLU A 44 2.02 -4.97 -14.86
CA GLU A 44 0.93 -5.30 -15.78
C GLU A 44 1.45 -5.40 -17.23
N ARG A 45 2.25 -4.42 -17.68
CA ARG A 45 2.82 -4.41 -19.03
C ARG A 45 3.66 -5.65 -19.32
N GLN A 46 4.55 -6.05 -18.42
CA GLN A 46 5.38 -7.24 -18.58
C GLN A 46 4.58 -8.53 -18.39
N TRP A 47 3.62 -8.55 -17.46
CA TRP A 47 2.73 -9.67 -17.21
C TRP A 47 1.95 -10.08 -18.46
N LEU A 48 1.39 -9.10 -19.18
CA LEU A 48 0.66 -9.33 -20.44
C LEU A 48 1.54 -9.94 -21.55
N GLN A 49 2.87 -9.84 -21.43
CA GLN A 49 3.83 -10.40 -22.39
C GLN A 49 4.28 -11.83 -21.99
N LEU A 50 3.93 -12.29 -20.79
CA LEU A 50 4.31 -13.62 -20.31
C LEU A 50 3.49 -14.73 -20.96
N SER A 51 4.10 -15.91 -21.07
CA SER A 51 3.39 -17.09 -21.55
C SER A 51 2.32 -17.54 -20.54
N PRO A 52 1.16 -18.08 -20.99
CA PRO A 52 0.09 -18.56 -20.10
C PRO A 52 0.46 -19.71 -19.16
N ARG A 53 1.65 -20.31 -19.34
CA ARG A 53 2.19 -21.34 -18.44
C ARG A 53 2.83 -20.70 -17.21
N LEU A 54 3.54 -19.59 -17.39
CA LEU A 54 4.25 -18.89 -16.31
C LEU A 54 3.28 -18.10 -15.42
N THR A 55 2.26 -17.48 -16.01
CA THR A 55 1.27 -16.67 -15.28
C THR A 55 0.48 -17.45 -14.21
N ARG A 56 0.48 -18.79 -14.25
CA ARG A 56 -0.18 -19.62 -13.22
C ARG A 56 0.58 -19.71 -11.91
N TYR A 57 1.88 -19.42 -11.93
CA TYR A 57 2.78 -19.65 -10.79
C TYR A 57 3.36 -18.35 -10.22
N ILE A 58 3.10 -17.22 -10.86
CA ILE A 58 3.65 -15.93 -10.46
C ILE A 58 2.53 -15.13 -9.78
N ASN A 59 2.80 -14.55 -8.61
CA ASN A 59 1.91 -13.56 -8.00
C ASN A 59 2.37 -12.15 -8.39
N PRO A 60 1.61 -11.36 -9.18
CA PRO A 60 2.02 -10.02 -9.58
C PRO A 60 2.20 -9.07 -8.38
N ILE A 61 1.46 -9.29 -7.28
CA ILE A 61 1.62 -8.51 -6.05
C ILE A 61 3.00 -8.75 -5.43
N GLU A 62 3.48 -10.00 -5.41
CA GLU A 62 4.83 -10.32 -4.90
C GLU A 62 5.91 -9.68 -5.78
N VAL A 63 5.71 -9.68 -7.11
CA VAL A 63 6.61 -9.00 -8.05
C VAL A 63 6.67 -7.51 -7.74
N ALA A 64 5.52 -6.85 -7.54
CA ALA A 64 5.46 -5.43 -7.19
C ALA A 64 6.20 -5.14 -5.87
N VAL A 65 5.99 -5.95 -4.82
CA VAL A 65 6.66 -5.79 -3.53
C VAL A 65 8.18 -5.94 -3.66
N ILE A 66 8.65 -6.98 -4.35
CA ILE A 66 10.08 -7.18 -4.58
C ILE A 66 10.66 -5.98 -5.34
N ALA A 67 9.99 -5.54 -6.41
CA ALA A 67 10.46 -4.41 -7.21
C ALA A 67 10.51 -3.10 -6.41
N LEU A 68 9.45 -2.77 -5.66
CA LEU A 68 9.37 -1.56 -4.83
C LEU A 68 10.47 -1.50 -3.77
N ASN A 69 10.85 -2.63 -3.19
CA ASN A 69 11.95 -2.71 -2.22
C ASN A 69 13.34 -2.42 -2.84
N HIS A 70 13.44 -2.41 -4.17
CA HIS A 70 14.68 -2.14 -4.91
C HIS A 70 14.69 -0.79 -5.63
N LEU A 71 13.60 -0.02 -5.55
CA LEU A 71 13.48 1.27 -6.23
C LEU A 71 13.53 2.43 -5.22
N PRO A 72 14.08 3.59 -5.61
CA PRO A 72 14.05 4.77 -4.76
C PRO A 72 12.59 5.20 -4.54
N PRO A 73 12.13 5.36 -3.29
CA PRO A 73 10.75 5.78 -3.03
C PRO A 73 10.55 7.25 -3.41
N MET A 74 9.36 7.57 -3.94
CA MET A 74 8.98 8.93 -4.31
C MET A 74 7.67 9.31 -3.62
N TYR A 75 7.77 9.74 -2.36
CA TYR A 75 6.60 10.15 -1.59
C TYR A 75 6.09 11.53 -2.02
N VAL A 76 4.77 11.66 -2.10
CA VAL A 76 4.09 12.92 -2.40
C VAL A 76 2.91 13.13 -1.46
N SER A 77 2.59 14.39 -1.22
CA SER A 77 1.47 14.81 -0.37
C SER A 77 0.40 15.62 -1.12
N SER A 78 0.66 15.91 -2.39
CA SER A 78 -0.22 16.69 -3.25
C SER A 78 -0.30 16.13 -4.67
N GLU A 79 -1.43 16.36 -5.35
CA GLU A 79 -1.61 15.93 -6.74
C GLU A 79 -0.63 16.62 -7.71
N GLN A 80 -0.23 17.86 -7.41
CA GLN A 80 0.71 18.60 -8.25
C GLN A 80 2.10 17.96 -8.20
N GLU A 81 2.59 17.65 -7.00
CA GLU A 81 3.83 16.90 -6.82
C GLU A 81 3.73 15.52 -7.47
N GLN A 82 2.61 14.83 -7.31
CA GLN A 82 2.38 13.53 -7.94
C GLN A 82 2.56 13.60 -9.46
N ARG A 83 1.92 14.57 -10.14
CA ARG A 83 2.06 14.74 -11.60
C ARG A 83 3.48 15.07 -12.00
N HIS A 84 4.14 15.97 -11.27
CA HIS A 84 5.52 16.34 -11.54
C HIS A 84 6.45 15.13 -11.41
N GLN A 85 6.36 14.40 -10.30
CA GLN A 85 7.18 13.22 -10.04
C GLN A 85 6.94 12.10 -11.05
N GLN A 86 5.69 11.90 -11.49
CA GLN A 86 5.40 10.95 -12.56
C GLN A 86 6.07 11.31 -13.88
N LEU A 87 6.13 12.61 -14.23
CA LEU A 87 6.81 13.06 -15.44
C LEU A 87 8.33 12.86 -15.33
N THR A 88 8.92 13.24 -14.20
CA THR A 88 10.35 13.07 -13.94
C THR A 88 10.73 11.59 -13.95
N ALA A 89 9.99 10.73 -13.24
CA ALA A 89 10.24 9.29 -13.20
C ALA A 89 10.14 8.62 -14.57
N LYS A 90 9.25 9.08 -15.46
CA LYS A 90 9.19 8.56 -16.83
C LYS A 90 10.46 8.85 -17.62
N VAL A 91 11.08 10.01 -17.42
CA VAL A 91 12.29 10.42 -18.13
C VAL A 91 13.52 9.75 -17.53
N GLU A 92 13.62 9.73 -16.20
CA GLU A 92 14.87 9.38 -15.51
C GLU A 92 14.91 7.94 -14.99
N LEU A 93 13.76 7.35 -14.66
CA LEU A 93 13.68 6.07 -13.94
C LEU A 93 13.03 4.95 -14.76
N SER A 94 12.55 5.22 -15.98
CA SER A 94 11.83 4.22 -16.78
C SER A 94 12.64 2.95 -17.06
N GLU A 95 13.92 3.10 -17.42
CA GLU A 95 14.82 1.96 -17.63
C GLU A 95 15.08 1.18 -16.34
N LEU A 96 15.30 1.90 -15.24
CA LEU A 96 15.51 1.29 -13.92
C LEU A 96 14.28 0.51 -13.47
N ILE A 97 13.08 1.10 -13.58
CA ILE A 97 11.80 0.46 -13.26
C ILE A 97 11.64 -0.82 -14.10
N THR A 98 11.85 -0.72 -15.41
CA THR A 98 11.72 -1.87 -16.34
C THR A 98 12.66 -3.01 -15.95
N THR A 99 13.92 -2.69 -15.67
CA THR A 99 14.96 -3.67 -15.33
C THR A 99 14.69 -4.32 -13.98
N THR A 100 14.34 -3.53 -12.97
CA THR A 100 14.04 -4.02 -11.63
C THR A 100 12.79 -4.90 -11.61
N VAL A 101 11.73 -4.54 -12.35
CA VAL A 101 10.53 -5.37 -12.48
C VAL A 101 10.86 -6.69 -13.19
N SER A 102 11.69 -6.66 -14.24
CA SER A 102 12.14 -7.88 -14.91
C SER A 102 12.91 -8.82 -13.97
N GLN A 103 13.78 -8.26 -13.13
CA GLN A 103 14.52 -9.01 -12.11
C GLN A 103 13.59 -9.57 -11.02
N ALA A 104 12.57 -8.81 -10.62
CA ALA A 104 11.57 -9.27 -9.66
C ALA A 104 10.77 -10.46 -10.22
N PHE A 105 10.37 -10.41 -11.50
CA PHE A 105 9.75 -11.57 -12.17
C PHE A 105 10.67 -12.79 -12.14
N ALA A 106 11.95 -12.63 -12.47
CA ALA A 106 12.92 -13.73 -12.44
C ALA A 106 13.09 -14.31 -11.02
N ALA A 107 13.08 -13.46 -9.98
CA ALA A 107 13.16 -13.88 -8.60
C ALA A 107 11.93 -14.71 -8.16
N VAL A 108 10.72 -14.28 -8.54
CA VAL A 108 9.48 -15.02 -8.24
C VAL A 108 9.42 -16.35 -8.98
N VAL A 109 9.83 -16.38 -10.26
CA VAL A 109 9.88 -17.61 -11.04
C VAL A 109 10.88 -18.62 -10.47
N ARG A 110 12.01 -18.15 -9.93
CA ARG A 110 13.01 -19.01 -9.31
C ARG A 110 12.50 -19.67 -8.03
N ASP A 111 11.77 -18.91 -7.20
CA ASP A 111 11.32 -19.35 -5.87
C ASP A 111 9.79 -19.19 -5.70
N PRO A 112 8.96 -19.94 -6.47
CA PRO A 112 7.51 -19.71 -6.57
C PRO A 112 6.70 -20.24 -5.36
N ILE A 113 7.33 -20.97 -4.44
CA ILE A 113 6.66 -21.57 -3.28
C ILE A 113 7.02 -20.77 -2.03
N LYS A 114 6.21 -19.74 -1.75
CA LYS A 114 6.19 -19.10 -0.43
C LYS A 114 4.73 -19.07 0.04
N PHE A 115 4.47 -19.69 1.18
CA PHE A 115 3.21 -19.50 1.89
C PHE A 115 3.13 -18.04 2.32
N SER A 116 2.51 -17.18 1.50
CA SER A 116 2.28 -15.78 1.84
C SER A 116 0.96 -15.67 2.59
N ASN A 117 0.98 -15.18 3.82
CA ASN A 117 -0.22 -14.73 4.51
C ASN A 117 -0.46 -13.27 4.10
N PRO A 118 -1.37 -12.97 3.15
CA PRO A 118 -1.51 -11.63 2.60
C PRO A 118 -1.99 -10.63 3.66
N LEU A 119 -1.49 -9.41 3.59
CA LEU A 119 -2.04 -8.30 4.37
C LEU A 119 -3.36 -7.88 3.73
N LEU A 120 -4.43 -7.86 4.52
CA LEU A 120 -5.74 -7.38 4.09
C LEU A 120 -5.87 -5.89 4.38
N HIS A 121 -6.43 -5.11 3.45
CA HIS A 121 -6.74 -3.71 3.69
C HIS A 121 -7.90 -3.59 4.69
N THR A 122 -7.66 -2.98 5.84
CA THR A 122 -8.66 -2.87 6.92
C THR A 122 -9.92 -2.12 6.48
N GLU A 123 -9.81 -1.13 5.59
CA GLU A 123 -10.94 -0.31 5.12
C GLU A 123 -11.87 -1.02 4.12
N GLU A 124 -11.38 -2.05 3.40
CA GLU A 124 -12.22 -2.85 2.50
C GLU A 124 -13.26 -3.65 3.29
N THR A 125 -12.92 -4.13 4.48
CA THR A 125 -13.83 -4.95 5.29
C THR A 125 -15.02 -4.14 5.78
N GLU A 126 -14.79 -2.90 6.21
CA GLU A 126 -15.85 -2.00 6.68
C GLU A 126 -16.69 -1.48 5.50
N SER A 127 -16.04 -1.12 4.39
CA SER A 127 -16.73 -0.64 3.19
C SER A 127 -17.58 -1.72 2.53
N GLN A 128 -17.07 -2.97 2.46
CA GLN A 128 -17.83 -4.13 1.96
C GLN A 128 -19.00 -4.47 2.87
N ALA A 129 -18.80 -4.47 4.19
CA ALA A 129 -19.89 -4.71 5.15
C ALA A 129 -20.99 -3.63 5.05
N ILE A 130 -20.62 -2.36 4.88
CA ILE A 130 -21.57 -1.26 4.67
C ILE A 130 -22.30 -1.41 3.33
N GLN A 131 -21.58 -1.77 2.26
CA GLN A 131 -22.16 -1.98 0.94
C GLN A 131 -23.13 -3.17 0.91
N GLU A 132 -22.78 -4.27 1.56
CA GLU A 132 -23.65 -5.45 1.71
C GLU A 132 -24.89 -5.11 2.53
N ALA A 133 -24.74 -4.38 3.63
CA ALA A 133 -25.87 -3.92 4.44
C ALA A 133 -26.81 -2.99 3.66
N LEU A 134 -26.26 -2.08 2.83
CA LEU A 134 -27.05 -1.21 1.95
C LEU A 134 -27.77 -2.02 0.87
N GLN A 135 -27.11 -2.99 0.24
CA GLN A 135 -27.74 -3.84 -0.78
C GLN A 135 -28.84 -4.73 -0.18
N ALA A 136 -28.62 -5.29 1.00
CA ALA A 136 -29.64 -6.05 1.73
C ALA A 136 -30.85 -5.16 2.04
N PHE A 137 -30.64 -3.95 2.55
CA PHE A 137 -31.72 -3.00 2.83
C PHE A 137 -32.54 -2.66 1.59
N LEU A 138 -31.90 -2.45 0.43
CA LEU A 138 -32.58 -2.17 -0.83
C LEU A 138 -33.36 -3.38 -1.37
N HIS A 139 -32.90 -4.61 -1.09
CA HIS A 139 -33.58 -5.84 -1.50
C HIS A 139 -34.83 -6.15 -0.66
N TYR A 140 -34.87 -5.72 0.60
CA TYR A 140 -36.03 -5.90 1.49
C TYR A 140 -37.14 -4.84 1.31
N HIS A 141 -36.92 -3.82 0.46
CA HIS A 141 -37.84 -2.69 0.29
C HIS A 141 -38.59 -2.67 -1.06
N TRP A 142 -38.63 -3.80 -1.77
CA TRP A 142 -39.54 -4.12 -2.89
C TRP A 142 -40.12 -5.52 -2.70
#